data_AF-A0A645CSD0-F1
#
_entry.id   AF-A0A645CSD0-F1
#
_cell.length_a   1.000
_cell.length_b   1.000
_cell.length_c   1.000
_cell.angle_alpha   90.00
_cell.angle_beta   90.00
_cell.angle_gamma   90.00
#
_symmetry.space_group_name_H-M   'P 1'
#
loop_
_entity.id
_entity.type
_entity.pdbx_description
1 polymer ?
#
loop_
_entity_poly.entity_id
_entity_poly.type
_entity_poly.pdbx_seq_one_letter_code
_entity_poly.pdbx_strand_id
1 'polypeptide(L)'
;MTGMNIIGFLDVFVGTLATFLAAVCTYKLRKIEFKGMPLLAASMPVIFNAIFIGMELAIAYFPATIMMGFAINAFQVGLGELLACFVVGLPLINVLKKTKLFNEKM
;
A
#
# COMPACT_ATOMS: atom_id res chain seq x y z
N MET A 1 -17.34 25.19 -13.10
CA MET A 1 -16.29 24.16 -13.02
C MET A 1 -16.17 23.74 -11.56
N THR A 2 -16.90 22.73 -11.13
CA THR A 2 -16.67 22.13 -9.81
C THR A 2 -15.27 21.52 -9.85
N GLY A 3 -14.30 22.12 -9.15
CA GLY A 3 -12.89 21.71 -9.10
C GLY A 3 -12.64 20.37 -8.40
N MET A 4 -13.63 19.47 -8.42
CA MET A 4 -13.50 18.10 -7.96
C MET A 4 -13.09 17.26 -9.16
N ASN A 5 -11.82 16.86 -9.19
CA ASN A 5 -11.40 15.77 -10.07
C ASN A 5 -12.23 14.54 -9.69
N ILE A 6 -13.04 14.04 -10.60
CA ILE A 6 -13.85 12.81 -10.42
C ILE A 6 -12.97 11.65 -9.91
N ILE A 7 -11.69 11.66 -10.32
CA ILE A 7 -10.63 10.76 -9.86
C ILE A 7 -10.49 10.77 -8.33
N GLY A 8 -10.41 11.96 -7.70
CA GLY A 8 -10.26 12.05 -6.24
C GLY A 8 -11.51 11.60 -5.47
N PHE A 9 -12.70 11.68 -6.07
CA PHE A 9 -13.91 11.14 -5.45
C PHE A 9 -13.98 9.62 -5.56
N LEU A 10 -13.55 9.05 -6.69
CA LEU A 10 -13.53 7.60 -6.90
C LEU A 10 -12.47 6.91 -6.02
N ASP A 11 -11.28 7.52 -5.90
CA ASP A 11 -10.18 7.03 -5.06
C ASP A 11 -10.58 6.92 -3.58
N VAL A 12 -11.45 7.82 -3.08
CA VAL A 12 -11.98 7.71 -1.71
C VAL A 12 -12.65 6.37 -1.48
N PHE A 13 -13.32 5.77 -2.47
CA PHE A 13 -13.95 4.46 -2.33
C PHE A 13 -13.01 3.32 -2.72
N VAL A 14 -12.31 3.45 -3.85
CA VAL A 14 -11.43 2.40 -4.38
C VAL A 14 -10.20 2.24 -3.49
N GLY A 15 -9.54 3.35 -3.17
CA GLY A 15 -8.38 3.41 -2.28
C GLY A 15 -8.70 3.01 -0.84
N THR A 16 -9.85 3.38 -0.27
CA THR A 16 -10.23 2.89 1.06
C THR A 16 -10.50 1.39 1.06
N LEU A 17 -11.14 0.84 0.03
CA LEU A 17 -11.33 -0.61 -0.09
C LEU A 17 -9.99 -1.33 -0.22
N ALA A 18 -9.08 -0.82 -1.06
CA ALA A 18 -7.74 -1.37 -1.23
C ALA A 18 -6.96 -1.37 0.09
N THR A 19 -6.99 -0.25 0.82
CA THR A 19 -6.31 -0.09 2.11
C THR A 19 -6.93 -0.98 3.18
N PHE A 20 -8.25 -1.14 3.19
CA PHE A 20 -8.94 -2.04 4.12
C PHE A 20 -8.54 -3.50 3.89
N LEU A 21 -8.53 -3.96 2.63
CA LEU A 21 -8.09 -5.31 2.29
C LEU A 21 -6.62 -5.53 2.62
N ALA A 22 -5.76 -4.54 2.31
CA ALA A 22 -4.37 -4.56 2.70
C ALA A 22 -4.22 -4.72 4.22
N ALA A 23 -4.93 -3.90 5.02
CA ALA A 23 -4.89 -3.94 6.47
C ALA A 23 -5.36 -5.29 7.04
N VAL A 24 -6.43 -5.88 6.51
CA VAL A 24 -6.91 -7.21 6.92
C VAL A 24 -5.86 -8.27 6.63
N CYS A 25 -5.23 -8.24 5.45
CA CYS A 25 -4.17 -9.17 5.09
C CYS A 25 -2.91 -8.97 5.94
N THR A 26 -2.48 -7.73 6.16
CA THR A 26 -1.37 -7.35 7.07
C THR A 26 -1.62 -7.90 8.47
N TYR A 27 -2.83 -7.72 9.01
CA TYR A 27 -3.19 -8.21 10.34
C TYR A 27 -3.14 -9.74 10.42
N LYS A 28 -3.62 -10.45 9.40
CA LYS A 28 -3.57 -11.91 9.34
C LYS A 28 -2.12 -12.42 9.25
N LEU A 29 -1.26 -11.73 8.52
CA LEU A 29 0.13 -12.10 8.30
C LEU A 29 1.10 -11.55 9.37
N ARG A 30 0.60 -10.78 10.35
CA ARG A 30 1.44 -10.12 11.37
C ARG A 30 2.35 -11.08 12.15
N LYS A 31 1.90 -12.32 12.34
CA LYS A 31 2.63 -13.35 13.08
C LYS A 31 3.74 -14.01 12.26
N ILE A 32 3.77 -13.80 10.94
CA ILE A 32 4.78 -14.35 10.05
C ILE A 32 5.93 -13.35 9.97
N GLU A 33 6.87 -13.49 10.88
CA GLU A 33 8.08 -12.67 10.93
C GLU A 33 9.27 -13.42 10.31
N PHE A 34 10.01 -12.75 9.45
CA PHE A 34 11.30 -13.22 8.95
C PHE A 34 12.40 -12.43 9.64
N LYS A 35 13.29 -13.11 10.39
CA LYS A 35 14.33 -12.48 11.21
C LYS A 35 13.80 -11.42 12.21
N GLY A 36 12.60 -11.66 12.77
CA GLY A 36 11.96 -10.74 13.71
C GLY A 36 11.33 -9.49 13.06
N MET A 37 11.20 -9.47 11.73
CA MET A 37 10.57 -8.39 10.97
C MET A 37 9.38 -8.91 10.16
N PRO A 38 8.23 -8.22 10.18
CA PRO A 38 7.02 -8.67 9.49
C PRO A 38 7.03 -8.29 8.00
N LEU A 39 7.98 -8.84 7.23
CA LEU A 39 8.20 -8.50 5.81
C LEU A 39 6.96 -8.77 4.93
N LEU A 40 6.29 -9.89 5.17
CA LEU A 40 5.07 -10.28 4.44
C LEU A 40 3.89 -9.37 4.77
N ALA A 41 3.81 -8.89 6.01
CA ALA A 41 2.77 -7.94 6.38
C ALA A 41 3.03 -6.57 5.72
N ALA A 42 4.30 -6.14 5.68
CA ALA A 42 4.71 -4.89 5.03
C ALA A 42 4.54 -4.89 3.50
N SER A 43 4.47 -6.05 2.84
CA SER A 43 4.23 -6.11 1.39
C SER A 43 2.76 -6.05 1.01
N MET A 44 1.81 -6.28 1.93
CA MET A 44 0.38 -6.23 1.59
C MET A 44 -0.05 -4.85 1.10
N PRO A 45 0.26 -3.72 1.77
CA PRO A 45 -0.08 -2.38 1.25
C PRO A 45 0.48 -2.14 -0.15
N VAL A 46 1.72 -2.56 -0.40
CA VAL A 46 2.38 -2.44 -1.71
C VAL A 46 1.59 -3.15 -2.80
N ILE A 47 1.20 -4.41 -2.56
CA ILE A 47 0.49 -5.22 -3.55
C ILE A 47 -0.90 -4.64 -3.84
N PHE A 48 -1.67 -4.34 -2.79
CA PHE A 48 -3.04 -3.86 -2.96
C PHE A 48 -3.05 -2.46 -3.59
N ASN A 49 -2.23 -1.51 -3.13
CA ASN A 49 -2.20 -0.17 -3.71
C ASN A 49 -1.65 -0.18 -5.14
N ALA A 50 -0.62 -0.98 -5.45
CA ALA A 50 -0.14 -1.11 -6.83
C ALA A 50 -1.22 -1.62 -7.79
N ILE A 51 -2.06 -2.57 -7.36
CA ILE A 51 -3.11 -3.14 -8.20
C ILE A 51 -4.30 -2.17 -8.33
N PHE A 52 -4.87 -1.72 -7.21
CA PHE A 52 -6.10 -0.93 -7.24
C PHE A 52 -5.84 0.50 -7.74
N ILE A 53 -4.86 1.19 -7.16
CA ILE A 53 -4.53 2.57 -7.55
C ILE A 53 -3.82 2.59 -8.90
N GLY A 54 -2.95 1.62 -9.19
CA GLY A 54 -2.35 1.49 -10.51
C GLY A 54 -3.39 1.34 -11.62
N MET A 55 -4.48 0.60 -11.37
CA MET A 55 -5.59 0.44 -12.32
C MET A 55 -6.44 1.70 -12.43
N GLU A 56 -6.75 2.34 -11.31
CA GLU A 56 -7.49 3.61 -11.29
C GLU A 56 -6.76 4.69 -12.10
N LEU A 57 -5.45 4.86 -11.87
CA LEU A 57 -4.61 5.80 -12.62
C LEU A 57 -4.51 5.43 -14.10
N ALA A 58 -4.46 4.15 -14.44
CA ALA A 58 -4.45 3.71 -15.83
C ALA A 58 -5.73 4.08 -16.56
N ILE A 59 -6.89 3.89 -15.93
CA ILE A 59 -8.20 4.28 -16.49
C ILE A 59 -8.29 5.80 -16.62
N ALA A 60 -7.80 6.54 -15.63
CA ALA A 60 -7.88 8.00 -15.60
C ALA A 60 -6.96 8.68 -16.63
N TYR A 61 -5.71 8.22 -16.76
CA TYR A 61 -4.68 8.91 -17.53
C TYR A 61 -4.34 8.23 -18.87
N PHE A 62 -4.62 6.93 -19.03
CA PHE A 62 -4.26 6.15 -20.21
C PHE A 62 -5.46 5.35 -20.79
N PRO A 63 -6.61 5.99 -21.07
CA PRO A 63 -7.83 5.28 -21.47
C PRO A 63 -7.68 4.50 -22.79
N ALA A 64 -6.80 4.94 -23.70
CA ALA A 64 -6.54 4.26 -24.97
C ALA A 64 -5.56 3.07 -24.84
N THR A 65 -4.77 3.02 -23.77
CA THR A 65 -3.68 2.04 -23.57
C THR A 65 -3.63 1.54 -22.13
N ILE A 66 -4.78 1.12 -21.60
CA ILE A 66 -4.98 0.77 -20.18
C ILE A 66 -3.95 -0.24 -19.68
N MET A 67 -3.60 -1.27 -20.47
CA MET A 67 -2.62 -2.28 -20.04
C MET A 67 -1.21 -1.68 -19.83
N MET A 68 -0.78 -0.77 -20.71
CA MET A 68 0.50 -0.11 -20.59
C MET A 68 0.48 0.94 -19.48
N GLY A 69 -0.61 1.71 -19.39
CA GLY A 69 -0.86 2.63 -18.28
C GLY A 69 -0.86 1.91 -16.93
N PHE A 70 -1.47 0.74 -16.83
CA PHE A 70 -1.50 -0.08 -15.62
C PHE A 70 -0.09 -0.51 -15.25
N ALA A 71 0.68 -1.07 -16.19
CA ALA A 71 2.04 -1.51 -15.90
C ALA A 71 2.92 -0.38 -15.37
N ILE A 72 2.84 0.82 -15.96
CA ILE A 72 3.63 1.99 -15.54
C ILE A 72 3.16 2.50 -14.17
N ASN A 73 1.85 2.71 -13.99
CA ASN A 73 1.31 3.28 -12.76
C ASN A 73 1.41 2.29 -11.59
N ALA A 74 1.10 1.01 -11.80
CA ALA A 74 1.26 -0.02 -10.78
C ALA A 74 2.73 -0.16 -10.34
N PHE A 75 3.66 -0.08 -11.30
CA PHE A 75 5.09 -0.08 -10.98
C PHE A 75 5.49 1.16 -10.16
N GLN A 76 5.04 2.34 -10.56
CA GLN A 76 5.37 3.59 -9.88
C GLN A 76 4.78 3.65 -8.45
N VAL A 77 3.50 3.31 -8.29
CA VAL A 77 2.82 3.23 -6.99
C VAL A 77 3.47 2.15 -6.12
N GLY A 78 3.66 0.95 -6.69
CA GLY A 78 4.30 -0.16 -5.98
C GLY A 78 5.72 0.17 -5.52
N LEU A 79 6.51 0.87 -6.34
CA LEU A 79 7.86 1.28 -5.95
C LEU A 79 7.84 2.33 -4.83
N GLY A 80 6.93 3.31 -4.90
CA GLY A 80 6.76 4.31 -3.83
C GLY A 80 6.34 3.68 -2.50
N GLU A 81 5.36 2.78 -2.53
CA GLU A 81 4.89 2.03 -1.36
C GLU A 81 5.95 1.07 -0.81
N LEU A 82 6.73 0.41 -1.68
CA LEU A 82 7.84 -0.43 -1.26
C LEU A 82 8.87 0.38 -0.49
N LEU A 83 9.24 1.56 -1.00
CA LEU A 83 10.15 2.46 -0.28
C LEU A 83 9.54 2.90 1.06
N ALA A 84 8.28 3.33 1.08
CA ALA A 84 7.60 3.74 2.30
C ALA A 84 7.56 2.61 3.35
N CYS A 85 7.08 1.42 2.98
CA CYS A 85 6.91 0.30 3.89
C CYS A 85 8.25 -0.31 4.35
N PHE A 86 9.19 -0.52 3.42
CA PHE A 86 10.43 -1.24 3.72
C PHE A 86 11.57 -0.33 4.18
N VAL A 87 11.69 0.87 3.63
CA VAL A 87 12.79 1.79 3.98
C VAL A 87 12.43 2.66 5.19
N VAL A 88 11.15 3.00 5.38
CA VAL A 88 10.71 3.81 6.52
C VAL A 88 9.97 2.98 7.56
N GLY A 89 8.98 2.19 7.14
CA GLY A 89 8.11 1.43 8.04
C GLY A 89 8.85 0.37 8.88
N LEU A 90 9.65 -0.49 8.24
CA LEU A 90 10.39 -1.55 8.95
C LEU A 90 11.43 -1.00 9.94
N PRO A 91 12.25 0.01 9.59
CA PRO A 91 13.14 0.64 10.57
C PRO A 91 12.39 1.29 11.74
N LEU A 92 11.25 1.92 11.47
CA LEU A 92 10.41 2.48 12.53
C LEU A 92 9.94 1.38 13.50
N ILE A 93 9.47 0.25 12.99
CA ILE A 93 9.10 -0.91 13.83
C ILE A 93 10.27 -1.38 14.68
N ASN A 94 11.48 -1.45 14.12
CA ASN A 94 12.68 -1.85 14.85
C ASN A 94 13.03 -0.88 15.99
N VAL A 95 12.85 0.43 15.78
CA VAL A 95 13.04 1.44 16.83
C VAL A 95 11.96 1.29 17.90
N LEU A 96 10.69 1.15 17.49
CA LEU A 96 9.55 0.98 18.41
C LEU A 96 9.67 -0.29 19.26
N LYS A 97 10.13 -1.41 18.72
CA LYS A 97 10.38 -2.66 19.49
C LYS A 97 11.42 -2.47 20.61
N LYS A 98 12.32 -1.49 20.50
CA LYS A 98 13.30 -1.15 21.54
C LYS A 98 12.73 -0.24 22.63
N THR A 99 11.63 0.44 22.34
CA THR A 99 10.91 1.23 23.33
C THR A 99 9.99 0.32 24.14
N LYS A 100 9.87 0.54 25.46
CA LYS A 100 8.88 -0.17 26.30
C LYS A 100 7.43 0.31 26.06
N LEU A 101 7.17 1.01 24.95
CA LEU A 101 5.87 1.61 24.63
C LEU A 101 4.82 0.55 24.31
N PHE A 102 5.23 -0.58 23.75
CA PHE A 102 4.34 -1.68 23.40
C PHE A 102 4.75 -2.94 24.19
N ASN A 103 4.09 -3.17 25.33
CA ASN A 103 4.40 -4.24 26.29
C ASN A 103 3.63 -5.55 26.01
N GLU A 104 2.90 -5.63 24.90
CA GLU A 104 2.30 -6.87 24.41
C GLU A 104 3.13 -7.44 23.28
N LYS A 105 3.30 -8.77 23.30
CA LYS A 105 3.91 -9.54 22.22
C LYS A 105 3.14 -9.23 20.92
N MET A 106 3.69 -8.34 20.10
CA MET A 106 3.23 -8.07 18.73
C MET A 106 3.28 -9.35 17.90
#